data_AF-A0A2J5HSZ2-F1
#
_entry.id   AF-A0A2J5HSZ2-F1
#
_cell.length_a   1.000
_cell.length_b   1.000
_cell.length_c   1.000
_cell.angle_alpha   90.00
_cell.angle_beta   90.00
_cell.angle_gamma   90.00
#
_symmetry.space_group_name_H-M   'P 1'
#
loop_
_entity.id
_entity.type
_entity.pdbx_description
1 polymer ?
#
loop_
_entity_poly.entity_id
_entity_poly.type
_entity_poly.pdbx_seq_one_letter_code
_entity_poly.pdbx_strand_id
1 'polypeptide(L)'
;MSPPCYAMHDGAITVIDIDLPCGVTNSSHPHVTCCVAGDYCMSNSICKHAPANEPHVYYNADCTEQAMEDPACGVRCGGKHRSDLTYDKAKGVWACCSTNDDGTANCDNATDEIFPAPPPTWLSTIQYLPPEGTPTYATSKPTPTQISNPSAVSAGTAAGIGIGAGLGVVLLAGAIAFFFLRDNKKKPVPNQQSTYYYPVPDQTPLNAPPSFSHRSWQSSLVEPQSSAVYELGKSQEPSEIDTSYQPHGR
;
A
#
# COMPACT_ATOMS: atom_id res chain seq x y z
N MET A 1 -20.87 3.28 -15.10
CA MET A 1 -20.08 4.50 -14.83
C MET A 1 -18.80 4.07 -14.16
N SER A 2 -17.66 4.62 -14.58
CA SER A 2 -16.36 4.36 -13.92
C SER A 2 -16.38 5.00 -12.53
N PRO A 3 -15.82 4.36 -11.48
CA PRO A 3 -15.66 5.01 -10.19
C PRO A 3 -14.75 6.25 -10.31
N PRO A 4 -14.99 7.31 -9.50
CA PRO A 4 -14.08 8.46 -9.43
C PRO A 4 -12.74 8.05 -8.82
N CYS A 5 -11.70 8.81 -9.14
CA CYS A 5 -10.37 8.66 -8.56
C CYS A 5 -10.10 9.78 -7.55
N TYR A 6 -9.37 9.43 -6.49
CA TYR A 6 -9.04 10.29 -5.37
C TYR A 6 -7.54 10.24 -5.13
N ALA A 7 -6.95 11.42 -4.95
CA ALA A 7 -5.55 11.61 -4.61
C ALA A 7 -5.42 12.31 -3.27
N MET A 8 -4.31 12.06 -2.58
CA MET A 8 -3.91 12.83 -1.41
C MET A 8 -2.82 13.83 -1.79
N HIS A 9 -3.10 15.12 -1.66
CA HIS A 9 -2.15 16.22 -1.88
C HIS A 9 -2.19 17.20 -0.72
N ASP A 10 -1.01 17.56 -0.21
CA ASP A 10 -0.79 18.44 0.93
C ASP A 10 -1.67 18.09 2.16
N GLY A 11 -1.85 16.78 2.39
CA GLY A 11 -2.66 16.23 3.48
C GLY A 11 -4.19 16.29 3.27
N ALA A 12 -4.65 16.71 2.08
CA ALA A 12 -6.06 16.75 1.71
C ALA A 12 -6.36 15.72 0.62
N ILE A 13 -7.54 15.09 0.69
CA ILE A 13 -8.01 14.17 -0.34
C ILE A 13 -8.91 14.93 -1.32
N THR A 14 -8.61 14.83 -2.61
CA THR A 14 -9.34 15.51 -3.69
C THR A 14 -9.72 14.53 -4.79
N VAL A 15 -10.83 14.82 -5.48
CA VAL A 15 -11.21 14.08 -6.69
C VAL A 15 -10.31 14.53 -7.85
N ILE A 16 -9.77 13.57 -8.61
CA ILE A 16 -8.91 13.81 -9.77
C ILE A 16 -9.61 13.28 -11.02
N ASP A 17 -9.99 14.19 -11.93
CA ASP A 17 -10.77 13.85 -13.14
C ASP A 17 -9.89 13.40 -14.31
N ILE A 18 -8.58 13.63 -14.24
CA ILE A 18 -7.62 13.20 -15.27
C ILE A 18 -7.16 11.76 -15.09
N ASP A 19 -7.56 11.14 -13.98
CA ASP A 19 -7.15 9.81 -13.58
C ASP A 19 -8.20 8.77 -13.97
N LEU A 20 -7.73 7.61 -14.40
CA LEU A 20 -8.57 6.47 -14.78
C LEU A 20 -8.26 5.25 -13.90
N PRO A 21 -9.28 4.46 -13.52
CA PRO A 21 -9.08 3.27 -12.70
C PRO A 21 -8.21 2.20 -13.38
N CYS A 22 -7.29 1.64 -12.61
CA CYS A 22 -6.38 0.56 -12.97
C CYS A 22 -7.03 -0.83 -12.95
N GLY A 23 -8.24 -0.94 -13.49
CA GLY A 23 -8.95 -2.20 -13.64
C GLY A 23 -10.45 -2.05 -13.40
N VAL A 24 -11.11 -3.18 -13.25
CA VAL A 24 -12.54 -3.25 -12.96
C VAL A 24 -12.79 -3.58 -11.50
N THR A 25 -13.65 -2.80 -10.85
CA THR A 25 -14.08 -3.09 -9.47
C THR A 25 -15.14 -4.18 -9.46
N ASN A 26 -15.14 -4.99 -8.40
CA ASN A 26 -16.13 -6.05 -8.16
C ASN A 26 -16.32 -6.26 -6.66
N SER A 27 -17.18 -7.19 -6.25
CA SER A 27 -17.47 -7.44 -4.82
C SER A 27 -16.26 -7.91 -4.01
N SER A 28 -15.26 -8.52 -4.65
CA SER A 28 -14.01 -8.96 -4.00
C SER A 28 -12.89 -7.93 -4.10
N HIS A 29 -12.97 -7.02 -5.07
CA HIS A 29 -12.02 -5.92 -5.31
C HIS A 29 -12.82 -4.64 -5.51
N PRO A 30 -13.44 -4.10 -4.45
CA PRO A 30 -14.32 -2.94 -4.56
C PRO A 30 -13.55 -1.67 -4.93
N HIS A 31 -12.24 -1.66 -4.68
CA HIS A 31 -11.34 -0.55 -4.93
C HIS A 31 -10.15 -1.02 -5.77
N VAL A 32 -9.74 -0.16 -6.69
CA VAL A 32 -8.54 -0.27 -7.51
C VAL A 32 -7.78 1.05 -7.45
N THR A 33 -6.50 0.99 -7.82
CA THR A 33 -5.66 2.18 -7.98
C THR A 33 -6.08 2.98 -9.20
N CYS A 34 -5.62 4.23 -9.31
CA CYS A 34 -5.82 5.08 -10.48
C CYS A 34 -4.49 5.65 -10.97
N CYS A 35 -4.40 5.86 -12.28
CA CYS A 35 -3.27 6.54 -12.90
C CYS A 35 -3.79 7.55 -13.93
N VAL A 36 -2.95 8.52 -14.27
CA VAL A 36 -3.26 9.55 -15.25
C VAL A 36 -3.61 8.93 -16.60
N ALA A 37 -4.64 9.46 -17.26
CA ALA A 37 -4.99 9.08 -18.61
C ALA A 37 -3.81 9.36 -19.56
N GLY A 38 -3.37 8.34 -20.29
CA GLY A 38 -2.14 8.38 -21.09
C GLY A 38 -1.03 7.50 -20.55
N ASP A 39 -1.13 6.98 -19.33
CA ASP A 39 -0.06 6.26 -18.64
C ASP A 39 -0.32 4.75 -18.46
N TYR A 40 0.66 4.07 -17.89
CA TYR A 40 0.57 2.65 -17.54
C TYR A 40 0.31 2.45 -16.05
N CYS A 41 -0.67 1.61 -15.76
CA CYS A 41 -0.84 1.02 -14.43
C CYS A 41 0.18 -0.11 -14.24
N MET A 42 0.95 -0.04 -13.16
CA MET A 42 1.91 -1.07 -12.78
C MET A 42 1.44 -1.78 -11.50
N SER A 43 2.06 -2.91 -11.19
CA SER A 43 1.87 -3.59 -9.90
C SER A 43 2.30 -2.73 -8.72
N ASN A 44 1.79 -3.05 -7.53
CA ASN A 44 2.18 -2.42 -6.26
C ASN A 44 1.81 -0.93 -6.14
N SER A 45 0.70 -0.50 -6.74
CA SER A 45 0.19 0.89 -6.65
C SER A 45 1.19 1.92 -7.19
N ILE A 46 1.86 1.54 -8.29
CA ILE A 46 2.78 2.38 -9.04
C ILE A 46 2.16 2.65 -10.42
N CYS A 47 2.28 3.88 -10.88
CA CYS A 47 1.99 4.28 -12.24
C CYS A 47 3.30 4.57 -12.98
N LYS A 48 3.24 4.53 -14.30
CA LYS A 48 4.38 4.83 -15.15
C LYS A 48 4.00 5.74 -16.31
N HIS A 49 4.69 6.86 -16.44
CA HIS A 49 4.46 7.84 -17.50
C HIS A 49 4.75 7.27 -18.91
N ALA A 50 3.92 7.65 -19.89
CA ALA A 50 4.15 7.37 -21.30
C ALA A 50 4.35 8.67 -22.12
N PRO A 51 5.37 8.77 -23.01
CA PRO A 51 6.54 7.90 -23.22
C PRO A 51 7.73 8.24 -22.29
N ALA A 52 8.62 7.26 -22.09
CA ALA A 52 9.67 7.18 -21.04
C ALA A 52 10.84 8.21 -21.09
N ASN A 53 10.65 9.37 -21.72
CA ASN A 53 11.66 10.42 -21.81
C ASN A 53 11.57 11.48 -20.70
N GLU A 54 10.57 11.37 -19.82
CA GLU A 54 10.42 12.21 -18.64
C GLU A 54 11.45 11.79 -17.56
N PRO A 55 12.06 12.74 -16.82
CA PRO A 55 13.09 12.46 -15.82
C PRO A 55 12.57 11.65 -14.61
N HIS A 56 11.27 11.47 -14.48
CA HIS A 56 10.63 10.71 -13.40
C HIS A 56 9.64 9.77 -14.04
N VAL A 57 10.02 8.49 -14.18
CA VAL A 57 9.25 7.54 -14.99
C VAL A 57 8.07 6.95 -14.20
N TYR A 58 8.11 7.03 -12.87
CA TYR A 58 7.17 6.37 -11.98
C TYR A 58 6.62 7.31 -10.93
N TYR A 59 5.37 7.11 -10.54
CA TYR A 59 4.70 7.84 -9.47
C TYR A 59 3.78 6.90 -8.69
N ASN A 60 3.43 7.26 -7.46
CA ASN A 60 2.43 6.53 -6.69
C ASN A 60 1.05 6.74 -7.30
N ALA A 61 0.32 5.63 -7.43
CA ALA A 61 -1.03 5.61 -7.93
C ALA A 61 -2.05 6.18 -6.93
N ASP A 62 -3.05 6.85 -7.48
CA ASP A 62 -4.24 7.30 -6.77
C ASP A 62 -5.20 6.14 -6.50
N CYS A 63 -6.39 6.41 -5.97
CA CYS A 63 -7.32 5.38 -5.51
C CYS A 63 -8.78 5.68 -5.85
N THR A 64 -9.57 4.64 -6.13
CA THR A 64 -11.04 4.74 -6.30
C THR A 64 -11.83 4.80 -4.99
N GLU A 65 -11.16 4.63 -3.86
CA GLU A 65 -11.70 4.78 -2.51
C GLU A 65 -11.36 6.17 -1.97
N GLN A 66 -12.37 6.90 -1.54
CA GLN A 66 -12.20 8.25 -1.01
C GLN A 66 -11.41 8.30 0.30
N ALA A 67 -11.44 7.26 1.12
CA ALA A 67 -10.71 7.22 2.38
C ALA A 67 -9.22 6.88 2.19
N MET A 68 -8.88 6.23 1.06
CA MET A 68 -7.54 5.70 0.76
C MET A 68 -6.99 4.79 1.89
N GLU A 69 -7.87 3.98 2.48
CA GLU A 69 -7.57 3.02 3.55
C GLU A 69 -7.48 1.58 3.03
N ASP A 70 -8.03 1.30 1.84
CA ASP A 70 -7.96 -0.01 1.19
C ASP A 70 -6.48 -0.38 0.94
N PRO A 71 -6.04 -1.61 1.24
CA PRO A 71 -4.66 -2.04 1.02
C PRO A 71 -4.18 -1.94 -0.44
N ALA A 72 -5.08 -1.98 -1.42
CA ALA A 72 -4.76 -1.72 -2.82
C ALA A 72 -4.40 -0.24 -3.05
N CYS A 73 -4.86 0.65 -2.18
CA CYS A 73 -4.71 2.09 -2.25
C CYS A 73 -3.63 2.58 -1.28
N GLY A 74 -2.50 2.99 -1.83
CA GLY A 74 -1.43 3.58 -1.02
C GLY A 74 -1.53 5.10 -1.02
N VAL A 75 -1.52 5.73 0.17
CA VAL A 75 -1.31 7.19 0.34
C VAL A 75 0.18 7.57 0.37
N ARG A 76 1.02 6.79 -0.31
CA ARG A 76 2.46 6.79 -0.06
C ARG A 76 3.12 7.87 -0.90
N CYS A 77 4.05 8.60 -0.28
CA CYS A 77 4.37 10.00 -0.56
C CYS A 77 3.48 11.01 0.19
N GLY A 78 2.91 10.57 1.32
CA GLY A 78 2.52 11.40 2.47
C GLY A 78 1.64 12.60 2.20
N GLY A 79 0.87 12.61 1.11
CA GLY A 79 0.17 13.81 0.68
C GLY A 79 1.13 14.93 0.33
N LYS A 80 2.20 14.65 -0.42
CA LYS A 80 3.03 15.67 -1.05
C LYS A 80 2.30 16.28 -2.25
N HIS A 81 2.75 17.46 -2.65
CA HIS A 81 2.30 18.08 -3.90
C HIS A 81 2.56 17.21 -5.14
N ARG A 82 3.62 16.37 -5.09
CA ARG A 82 4.03 15.46 -6.15
C ARG A 82 4.16 14.04 -5.62
N SER A 83 3.76 13.05 -6.41
CA SER A 83 3.80 11.62 -6.07
C SER A 83 4.92 10.86 -6.79
N ASP A 84 5.84 11.56 -7.44
CA ASP A 84 6.98 10.99 -8.16
C ASP A 84 7.83 10.08 -7.26
N LEU A 85 8.22 8.94 -7.83
CA LEU A 85 8.99 7.89 -7.17
C LEU A 85 10.36 7.70 -7.82
N THR A 86 11.37 7.48 -6.99
CA THR A 86 12.70 7.09 -7.43
C THR A 86 13.13 5.80 -6.75
N TYR A 87 13.90 4.97 -7.45
CA TYR A 87 14.40 3.71 -6.93
C TYR A 87 15.88 3.83 -6.55
N ASP A 88 16.16 3.78 -5.25
CA ASP A 88 17.52 3.72 -4.73
C ASP A 88 18.04 2.29 -4.89
N LYS A 89 18.85 2.06 -5.93
CA LYS A 89 19.45 0.75 -6.22
C LYS A 89 20.41 0.28 -5.12
N ALA A 90 21.05 1.18 -4.39
CA ALA A 90 22.01 0.81 -3.35
C ALA A 90 21.29 0.32 -2.09
N LYS A 91 20.15 0.94 -1.75
CA LYS A 91 19.30 0.53 -0.62
C LYS A 91 18.27 -0.53 -0.99
N GLY A 92 17.99 -0.70 -2.28
CA GLY A 92 17.01 -1.66 -2.78
C GLY A 92 15.56 -1.25 -2.54
N VAL A 93 15.29 0.04 -2.37
CA VAL A 93 13.97 0.57 -1.98
C VAL A 93 13.51 1.69 -2.92
N TRP A 94 12.19 1.85 -3.04
CA TRP A 94 11.62 3.05 -3.63
C TRP A 94 11.50 4.13 -2.58
N ALA A 95 11.66 5.38 -2.98
CA ALA A 95 11.47 6.55 -2.14
C ALA A 95 10.74 7.63 -2.92
N CYS A 96 10.04 8.48 -2.18
CA CYS A 96 9.37 9.65 -2.74
C CYS A 96 10.40 10.70 -3.09
N CYS A 97 10.22 11.31 -4.26
CA CYS A 97 11.05 12.44 -4.64
C CYS A 97 10.80 13.64 -3.72
N SER A 98 11.83 14.44 -3.50
CA SER A 98 11.63 15.74 -2.86
C SER A 98 10.99 16.72 -3.85
N THR A 99 10.65 17.90 -3.36
CA THR A 99 10.07 18.96 -4.19
C THR A 99 11.02 20.16 -4.14
N ASN A 100 11.35 20.71 -5.31
CA ASN A 100 12.09 21.96 -5.42
C ASN A 100 11.21 23.15 -4.99
N ASP A 101 11.82 24.32 -4.77
CA ASP A 101 11.09 25.54 -4.40
C ASP A 101 10.05 25.99 -5.44
N ASP A 102 10.20 25.55 -6.69
CA ASP A 102 9.26 25.82 -7.79
C ASP A 102 8.11 24.80 -7.92
N GLY A 103 8.03 23.82 -7.00
CA GLY A 103 6.99 22.78 -7.01
C GLY A 103 7.27 21.60 -7.95
N THR A 104 8.43 21.57 -8.62
CA THR A 104 8.84 20.42 -9.45
C THR A 104 9.40 19.30 -8.60
N ALA A 105 9.27 18.06 -9.07
CA ALA A 105 9.87 16.91 -8.42
C ALA A 105 11.40 16.94 -8.54
N ASN A 106 12.08 16.52 -7.48
CA ASN A 106 13.51 16.35 -7.43
C ASN A 106 13.83 14.93 -6.96
N CYS A 107 14.03 14.05 -7.92
CA CYS A 107 14.30 12.64 -7.69
C CYS A 107 15.78 12.29 -7.51
N ASP A 108 16.69 13.27 -7.70
CA ASP A 108 18.10 13.13 -7.33
C ASP A 108 18.29 13.24 -5.81
N ASN A 109 17.40 13.97 -5.16
CA ASN A 109 17.31 14.08 -3.70
C ASN A 109 16.02 13.41 -3.20
N ALA A 110 16.06 12.09 -3.04
CA ALA A 110 14.94 11.35 -2.48
C ALA A 110 14.70 11.70 -1.01
N THR A 111 13.45 11.64 -0.58
CA THR A 111 13.08 11.77 0.83
C THR A 111 13.33 10.47 1.60
N ASP A 112 13.23 10.52 2.93
CA ASP A 112 13.31 9.33 3.79
C ASP A 112 12.00 8.51 3.79
N GLU A 113 10.95 8.98 3.11
CA GLU A 113 9.71 8.22 2.97
C GLU A 113 9.88 7.11 1.94
N ILE A 114 9.78 5.86 2.43
CA ILE A 114 9.98 4.66 1.63
C ILE A 114 8.65 4.12 1.10
N PHE A 115 8.66 3.72 -0.17
CA PHE A 115 7.55 3.06 -0.84
C PHE A 115 7.82 1.54 -0.98
N PRO A 116 7.06 0.67 -0.29
CA PRO A 116 7.20 -0.78 -0.42
C PRO A 116 6.77 -1.30 -1.80
N ALA A 117 7.74 -1.62 -2.64
CA ALA A 117 7.55 -2.28 -3.93
C ALA A 117 8.83 -3.01 -4.36
N PRO A 118 8.71 -4.03 -5.24
CA PRO A 118 9.88 -4.69 -5.83
C PRO A 118 10.65 -3.73 -6.75
N PRO A 119 11.90 -4.05 -7.13
CA PRO A 119 12.66 -3.21 -8.07
C PRO A 119 11.91 -2.99 -9.40
N PRO A 120 12.21 -1.91 -10.14
CA PRO A 120 11.54 -1.59 -11.41
C PRO A 120 11.50 -2.74 -12.41
N THR A 121 12.56 -3.56 -12.48
CA THR A 121 12.64 -4.71 -13.40
C THR A 121 11.66 -5.84 -13.08
N TRP A 122 11.04 -5.81 -11.90
CA TRP A 122 10.06 -6.80 -11.43
C TRP A 122 8.65 -6.24 -11.34
N LEU A 123 8.45 -4.95 -11.65
CA LEU A 123 7.12 -4.40 -11.79
C LEU A 123 6.43 -5.00 -13.01
N SER A 124 5.21 -5.46 -12.80
CA SER A 124 4.37 -5.95 -13.89
C SER A 124 3.51 -4.81 -14.41
N THR A 125 3.49 -4.60 -15.73
CA THR A 125 2.48 -3.73 -16.34
C THR A 125 1.13 -4.44 -16.27
N ILE A 126 0.12 -3.78 -15.75
CA ILE A 126 -1.25 -4.30 -15.62
C ILE A 126 -2.07 -3.88 -16.84
N GLN A 127 -2.08 -2.59 -17.14
CA GLN A 127 -2.83 -2.04 -18.26
C GLN A 127 -2.26 -0.69 -18.71
N TYR A 128 -2.55 -0.34 -19.95
CA TYR A 128 -2.38 1.00 -20.49
C TYR A 128 -3.72 1.72 -20.46
N LEU A 129 -3.71 2.97 -20.00
CA LEU A 129 -4.85 3.87 -19.97
C LEU A 129 -4.74 4.84 -21.13
N PRO A 130 -5.43 4.65 -22.25
CA PRO A 130 -5.38 5.64 -23.32
C PRO A 130 -6.12 6.92 -22.87
N PRO A 131 -5.69 8.11 -23.34
CA PRO A 131 -6.42 9.36 -23.07
C PRO A 131 -7.88 9.32 -23.55
N GLU A 132 -8.12 8.57 -24.62
CA GLU A 132 -9.45 8.32 -25.18
C GLU A 132 -9.62 6.83 -25.53
N GLY A 133 -10.82 6.29 -25.34
CA GLY A 133 -11.15 4.92 -25.74
C GLY A 133 -11.09 3.91 -24.59
N THR A 134 -10.75 2.66 -24.91
CA THR A 134 -10.82 1.53 -23.98
C THR A 134 -9.43 1.16 -23.45
N PRO A 135 -9.25 1.00 -22.12
CA PRO A 135 -8.01 0.50 -21.53
C PRO A 135 -7.55 -0.81 -22.17
N THR A 136 -6.24 -0.92 -22.40
CA THR A 136 -5.63 -2.13 -22.94
C THR A 136 -4.89 -2.87 -21.85
N TYR A 137 -5.39 -4.04 -21.46
CA TYR A 137 -4.72 -4.89 -20.48
C TYR A 137 -3.44 -5.48 -21.06
N ALA A 138 -2.39 -5.54 -20.23
CA ALA A 138 -1.20 -6.29 -20.57
C ALA A 138 -1.57 -7.78 -20.61
N THR A 139 -1.38 -8.42 -21.75
CA THR A 139 -1.45 -9.87 -21.84
C THR A 139 -0.15 -10.42 -21.25
N SER A 140 -0.26 -11.22 -20.19
CA SER A 140 0.87 -11.94 -19.64
C SER A 140 1.45 -12.84 -20.74
N LYS A 141 2.65 -12.52 -21.22
CA LYS A 141 3.43 -13.45 -22.04
C LYS A 141 3.71 -14.67 -21.14
N PRO A 142 3.44 -15.92 -21.58
CA PRO A 142 3.72 -17.08 -20.76
C PRO A 142 5.22 -17.09 -20.41
N THR A 143 5.51 -16.94 -19.12
CA THR A 143 6.85 -17.12 -18.59
C THR A 143 7.26 -18.57 -18.87
N PRO A 144 8.39 -18.85 -19.53
CA PRO A 144 8.86 -20.22 -19.65
C PRO A 144 9.11 -20.77 -18.24
N THR A 145 8.41 -21.84 -17.88
CA THR A 145 8.62 -22.59 -16.64
C THR A 145 10.10 -22.96 -16.53
N GLN A 146 10.85 -22.26 -15.68
CA GLN A 146 12.19 -22.71 -15.33
C GLN A 146 12.04 -23.94 -14.43
N ILE A 147 12.51 -25.08 -14.93
CA ILE A 147 12.66 -26.31 -14.18
C ILE A 147 13.55 -26.02 -12.96
N SER A 148 13.01 -26.30 -11.79
CA SER A 148 13.60 -26.10 -10.48
C SER A 148 14.89 -26.94 -10.34
N ASN A 149 16.06 -26.29 -10.32
CA ASN A 149 17.25 -26.89 -9.74
C ASN A 149 17.20 -26.67 -8.21
N PRO A 150 17.32 -27.73 -7.38
CA PRO A 150 17.14 -27.64 -5.94
C PRO A 150 18.43 -27.16 -5.25
N SER A 151 18.92 -25.95 -5.53
CA SER A 151 20.10 -25.39 -4.82
C SER A 151 20.23 -23.85 -4.95
N ALA A 152 19.14 -23.11 -4.81
CA ALA A 152 19.22 -21.64 -4.71
C ALA A 152 18.19 -21.13 -3.70
N VAL A 153 18.63 -21.04 -2.45
CA VAL A 153 17.90 -20.35 -1.38
C VAL A 153 17.93 -18.84 -1.67
N SER A 154 16.74 -18.24 -1.82
CA SER A 154 16.60 -16.82 -2.11
C SER A 154 17.06 -15.98 -0.92
N ALA A 155 17.74 -14.87 -1.19
CA ALA A 155 18.26 -13.94 -0.20
C ALA A 155 17.15 -13.23 0.62
N GLY A 156 15.87 -13.48 0.34
CA GLY A 156 14.73 -12.95 1.10
C GLY A 156 14.47 -13.66 2.43
N THR A 157 15.12 -14.80 2.72
CA THR A 157 14.95 -15.53 3.99
C THR A 157 16.02 -15.19 5.03
N ALA A 158 17.10 -14.50 4.65
CA ALA A 158 18.24 -14.25 5.55
C ALA A 158 18.05 -13.06 6.53
N ALA A 159 16.99 -12.25 6.40
CA ALA A 159 16.74 -11.09 7.26
C ALA A 159 15.68 -11.33 8.36
N GLY A 160 15.07 -12.51 8.43
CA GLY A 160 13.95 -12.82 9.35
C GLY A 160 14.29 -13.64 10.60
N ILE A 161 15.55 -14.07 10.80
CA ILE A 161 15.97 -14.87 11.96
C ILE A 161 17.10 -14.14 12.69
N GLY A 162 16.79 -12.97 13.26
CA GLY A 162 17.78 -12.16 14.00
C GLY A 162 17.32 -11.60 15.33
N ILE A 163 16.01 -11.51 15.59
CA ILE A 163 15.46 -10.83 16.79
C ILE A 163 14.42 -11.71 17.52
N GLY A 164 14.54 -13.03 17.41
CA GLY A 164 13.65 -13.97 18.11
C GLY A 164 14.11 -14.38 19.51
N ALA A 165 15.42 -14.33 19.79
CA ALA A 165 15.97 -14.90 21.03
C ALA A 165 16.02 -13.92 22.21
N GLY A 166 16.00 -12.60 21.97
CA GLY A 166 16.09 -11.60 23.04
C GLY A 166 14.76 -11.32 23.75
N LEU A 167 13.67 -11.21 22.99
CA LEU A 167 12.36 -10.84 23.54
C LEU A 167 11.73 -11.97 24.37
N GLY A 168 12.01 -13.23 24.04
CA GLY A 168 11.52 -14.38 24.79
C GLY A 168 12.03 -14.39 26.24
N VAL A 169 13.32 -14.14 26.47
CA VAL A 169 13.91 -14.16 27.82
C VAL A 169 13.41 -12.99 28.67
N VAL A 170 13.26 -11.80 28.08
CA VAL A 170 12.77 -10.61 28.81
C VAL A 170 11.31 -10.77 29.22
N LEU A 171 10.45 -11.31 28.33
CA LEU A 171 9.05 -11.57 28.66
C LEU A 171 8.89 -12.70 29.69
N LEU A 172 9.70 -13.76 29.60
CA LEU A 172 9.66 -14.84 30.58
C LEU A 172 10.10 -14.36 31.98
N ALA A 173 11.19 -13.59 32.05
CA ALA A 173 11.67 -13.02 33.31
C ALA A 173 10.67 -12.02 33.91
N GLY A 174 10.05 -11.17 33.08
CA GLY A 174 9.01 -10.23 33.50
C GLY A 174 7.76 -10.92 34.05
N ALA A 175 7.29 -11.99 33.39
CA ALA A 175 6.12 -12.75 33.83
C ALA A 175 6.36 -13.45 35.17
N ILE A 176 7.56 -14.03 35.38
CA ILE A 176 7.93 -14.68 36.64
C ILE A 176 7.97 -13.65 37.77
N ALA A 177 8.63 -12.50 37.56
CA ALA A 177 8.70 -11.44 38.57
C ALA A 177 7.30 -10.91 38.95
N PHE A 178 6.40 -10.74 37.97
CA PHE A 178 5.04 -10.26 38.23
C PHE A 178 4.22 -11.23 39.09
N PHE A 179 4.33 -12.55 38.86
CA PHE A 179 3.63 -13.55 39.67
C PHE A 179 4.12 -13.58 41.12
N PHE A 180 5.44 -13.51 41.35
CA PHE A 180 5.99 -13.48 42.73
C PHE A 180 5.66 -12.19 43.49
N LEU A 181 5.50 -11.05 42.81
CA LEU A 181 5.10 -9.79 43.44
C LEU A 181 3.60 -9.72 43.74
N ARG A 182 2.76 -10.45 42.99
CA ARG A 182 1.30 -10.48 43.19
C ARG A 182 0.90 -11.33 44.41
N ASP A 183 1.65 -12.39 44.72
CA ASP A 183 1.30 -13.29 45.84
C ASP A 183 1.58 -12.71 47.24
N ASN A 184 2.36 -11.62 47.34
CA ASN A 184 2.65 -10.97 48.61
C ASN A 184 1.61 -9.91 49.05
N LYS A 185 0.51 -9.73 48.31
CA LYS A 185 -0.62 -8.87 48.74
C LYS A 185 -1.81 -9.69 49.22
N LYS A 186 -1.60 -10.55 50.21
CA LYS A 186 -2.66 -11.02 51.11
C LYS A 186 -2.37 -10.56 52.53
N LYS A 187 -2.88 -9.38 52.88
CA LYS A 187 -3.12 -8.97 54.27
C LYS A 187 -4.45 -8.21 54.36
N PRO A 188 -5.12 -8.31 55.52
CA PRO A 188 -6.57 -8.50 55.64
C PRO A 188 -7.37 -7.19 55.63
N VAL A 189 -8.65 -7.33 55.30
CA VAL A 189 -9.71 -6.31 55.45
C VAL A 189 -9.92 -5.97 56.92
N PRO A 190 -9.98 -4.67 57.28
CA PRO A 190 -10.86 -4.22 58.35
C PRO A 190 -11.71 -3.02 57.93
N ASN A 191 -13.02 -3.26 58.00
CA ASN A 191 -14.11 -2.46 58.58
C ASN A 191 -14.36 -0.99 58.19
N GLN A 192 -15.65 -0.72 58.03
CA GLN A 192 -16.34 0.53 57.73
C GLN A 192 -15.95 1.70 58.63
N GLN A 193 -15.90 2.91 58.07
CA GLN A 193 -16.59 4.05 58.67
C GLN A 193 -16.91 5.14 57.65
N SER A 194 -18.19 5.51 57.61
CA SER A 194 -18.76 6.62 56.88
C SER A 194 -18.24 7.96 57.41
N THR A 195 -17.94 8.88 56.49
CA THR A 195 -18.04 10.33 56.74
C THR A 195 -18.51 11.05 55.48
N TYR A 196 -19.62 11.75 55.66
CA TYR A 196 -20.29 12.67 54.75
C TYR A 196 -19.44 13.94 54.56
N TYR A 197 -19.26 14.43 53.32
CA TYR A 197 -18.99 15.85 53.05
C TYR A 197 -19.43 16.28 51.65
N TYR A 198 -19.98 17.49 51.56
CA TYR A 198 -20.79 18.07 50.49
C TYR A 198 -20.01 18.46 49.21
N PRO A 199 -20.70 18.56 48.04
CA PRO A 199 -20.11 19.05 46.80
C PRO A 199 -20.02 20.59 46.77
N VAL A 200 -18.87 21.10 46.35
CA VAL A 200 -18.65 22.50 45.98
C VAL A 200 -18.60 22.60 44.46
N PRO A 201 -19.45 23.42 43.80
CA PRO A 201 -19.32 23.75 42.39
C PRO A 201 -18.52 25.04 42.23
N ASP A 202 -17.43 25.00 41.46
CA ASP A 202 -16.75 26.18 40.91
C ASP A 202 -16.11 25.74 39.58
N GLN A 203 -16.74 26.01 38.43
CA GLN A 203 -16.62 27.22 37.61
C GLN A 203 -15.17 27.65 37.31
N THR A 204 -14.84 27.62 36.00
CA THR A 204 -13.94 28.49 35.19
C THR A 204 -12.99 27.67 34.29
N PRO A 205 -12.50 28.22 33.17
CA PRO A 205 -13.21 28.96 32.12
C PRO A 205 -12.89 28.41 30.70
N LEU A 206 -13.70 28.90 29.77
CA LEU A 206 -13.63 28.77 28.32
C LEU A 206 -12.29 29.30 27.74
N ASN A 207 -11.80 28.64 26.69
CA ASN A 207 -10.77 29.03 25.70
C ASN A 207 -9.43 28.29 25.77
N ALA A 208 -9.35 27.18 25.03
CA ALA A 208 -8.11 26.72 24.40
C ALA A 208 -8.43 26.35 22.92
N PRO A 209 -7.63 26.80 21.94
CA PRO A 209 -7.80 26.41 20.54
C PRO A 209 -7.50 24.91 20.35
N PRO A 210 -8.11 24.23 19.36
CA PRO A 210 -7.83 22.84 19.11
C PRO A 210 -6.36 22.68 18.68
N SER A 211 -5.59 21.99 19.51
CA SER A 211 -4.31 21.43 19.11
C SER A 211 -4.60 20.35 18.07
N PHE A 212 -4.13 20.58 16.84
CA PHE A 212 -4.02 19.53 15.84
C PHE A 212 -3.19 18.40 16.42
N SER A 213 -3.84 17.28 16.66
CA SER A 213 -3.19 16.04 17.03
C SER A 213 -2.41 15.56 15.82
N HIS A 214 -1.09 15.74 15.83
CA HIS A 214 -0.19 14.91 15.03
C HIS A 214 -0.42 13.47 15.47
N ARG A 215 -1.30 12.78 14.76
CA ARG A 215 -1.48 11.34 14.87
C ARG A 215 -0.21 10.73 14.29
N SER A 216 0.74 10.46 15.17
CA SER A 216 1.90 9.63 14.86
C SER A 216 1.36 8.27 14.46
N TRP A 217 1.41 7.99 13.15
CA TRP A 217 1.21 6.64 12.64
C TRP A 217 2.39 5.81 13.12
N GLN A 218 2.24 5.23 14.31
CA GLN A 218 3.07 4.12 14.72
C GLN A 218 2.89 3.04 13.67
N SER A 219 3.95 2.84 12.89
CA SER A 219 4.15 1.74 11.98
C SER A 219 3.92 0.45 12.75
N SER A 220 2.67 -0.02 12.72
CA SER A 220 2.39 -1.42 12.98
C SER A 220 3.15 -2.15 11.88
N LEU A 221 4.16 -2.92 12.29
CA LEU A 221 4.86 -3.87 11.45
C LEU A 221 3.82 -4.89 10.96
N VAL A 222 3.08 -4.51 9.92
CA VAL A 222 2.35 -5.44 9.09
C VAL A 222 3.43 -6.18 8.34
N GLU A 223 3.63 -7.42 8.75
CA GLU A 223 4.35 -8.45 8.03
C GLU A 223 4.03 -8.30 6.54
N PRO A 224 5.02 -8.31 5.63
CA PRO A 224 4.75 -8.16 4.22
C PRO A 224 3.90 -9.35 3.78
N GLN A 225 2.58 -9.17 3.77
CA GLN A 225 1.69 -10.00 2.98
C GLN A 225 2.17 -9.77 1.56
N SER A 226 2.95 -10.74 1.08
CA SER A 226 3.21 -11.00 -0.32
C SER A 226 1.97 -10.59 -1.08
N SER A 227 2.02 -9.44 -1.75
CA SER A 227 0.97 -9.01 -2.66
C SER A 227 0.88 -10.14 -3.67
N ALA A 228 -0.14 -10.98 -3.52
CA ALA A 228 -0.35 -12.06 -4.46
C ALA A 228 -0.61 -11.36 -5.79
N VAL A 229 0.38 -11.46 -6.68
CA VAL A 229 0.19 -11.23 -8.10
C VAL A 229 -0.82 -12.29 -8.51
N TYR A 230 -2.10 -11.92 -8.50
CA TYR A 230 -3.17 -12.84 -8.84
C TYR A 230 -3.14 -13.04 -10.35
N GLU A 231 -2.63 -14.20 -10.77
CA GLU A 231 -2.78 -14.65 -12.14
C GLU A 231 -4.27 -14.78 -12.47
N LEU A 232 -4.73 -14.02 -13.46
CA LEU A 232 -6.07 -14.20 -14.01
C LEU A 232 -6.26 -15.67 -14.41
N GLY A 233 -7.34 -16.25 -13.93
CA GLY A 233 -7.74 -17.62 -14.25
C GLY A 233 -7.72 -17.89 -15.75
N LYS A 234 -7.12 -19.03 -16.09
CA LYS A 234 -6.97 -19.60 -17.43
C LYS A 234 -8.27 -19.46 -18.23
N SER A 235 -8.26 -18.57 -19.23
CA SER A 235 -9.40 -18.42 -20.15
C SER A 235 -9.59 -19.74 -20.91
N GLN A 236 -10.82 -20.22 -20.92
CA GLN A 236 -11.22 -21.47 -21.55
C GLN A 236 -11.05 -21.35 -23.07
N GLU A 237 -10.34 -22.31 -23.64
CA GLU A 237 -10.02 -22.43 -25.07
C GLU A 237 -11.30 -22.39 -25.93
N PRO A 238 -11.40 -21.52 -26.95
CA PRO A 238 -12.55 -21.53 -27.85
C PRO A 238 -12.50 -22.78 -28.73
N SER A 239 -13.57 -23.59 -28.68
CA SER A 239 -13.77 -24.73 -29.56
C SER A 239 -13.82 -24.29 -31.03
N GLU A 240 -12.95 -24.85 -31.85
CA GLU A 240 -12.96 -24.65 -33.31
C GLU A 240 -14.32 -25.03 -33.90
N ILE A 241 -14.91 -24.12 -34.68
CA ILE A 241 -16.11 -24.39 -35.47
C ILE A 241 -15.67 -25.14 -36.72
N ASP A 242 -16.02 -26.43 -36.77
CA ASP A 242 -15.82 -27.28 -37.93
C ASP A 242 -16.62 -26.74 -39.13
N THR A 243 -15.91 -26.12 -40.07
CA THR A 243 -16.51 -25.54 -41.29
C THR A 243 -16.31 -26.51 -42.44
N SER A 244 -17.07 -27.60 -42.46
CA SER A 244 -17.19 -28.48 -43.62
C SER A 244 -18.28 -27.95 -44.58
N TYR A 245 -17.92 -27.00 -45.44
CA TYR A 245 -18.77 -26.58 -46.55
C TYR A 245 -18.31 -27.27 -47.85
N GLN A 246 -19.06 -28.30 -48.29
CA GLN A 246 -18.93 -28.87 -49.63
C GLN A 246 -19.70 -28.03 -50.66
N PRO A 247 -19.10 -27.60 -51.78
CA PRO A 247 -19.84 -27.05 -52.90
C PRO A 247 -20.46 -28.17 -53.74
N HIS A 248 -21.79 -28.23 -53.78
CA HIS A 248 -22.51 -28.96 -54.83
C HIS A 248 -22.50 -28.12 -56.10
N GLY A 249 -21.86 -28.66 -57.14
CA GLY A 249 -21.97 -28.12 -58.49
C GLY A 249 -23.34 -28.39 -59.12
N ARG A 250 -23.82 -27.40 -59.88
CA ARG A 250 -24.45 -27.55 -61.19
C ARG A 250 -24.50 -26.21 -61.90
#